data_AF-A0A0G8M711-F1
#
_entry.id   AF-A0A0G8M711-F1
#
_cell.length_a   1.000
_cell.length_b   1.000
_cell.length_c   1.000
_cell.angle_alpha   90.00
_cell.angle_beta   90.00
_cell.angle_gamma   90.00
#
_symmetry.space_group_name_H-M   'P 1'
#
loop_
_entity.id
_entity.type
_entity.pdbx_description
1 polymer ?
#
loop_
_entity_poly.entity_id
_entity_poly.type
_entity_poly.pdbx_seq_one_letter_code
_entity_poly.pdbx_strand_id
1 'polypeptide(L)'
;MSSDALAVPPSAAFVLRDATQGIHCLVEAIPLMQALGQGRVDRDAYALILRRHHALLAGFEAQLRNWLSTLAGTGWQYRRRVPALREDLRALGQQPGTAIAAPAAGNDAARWGMLYVIEGSQLGGRMIARSLRKQQPGLADALRYFELADDDPAGWRHFQTVLNQRLDTPCARAAAIDGAQAMFAHFHTCLAAEPRP
;
A
#
# COMPACT_ATOMS: atom_id res chain seq x y z
N MET A 1 -21.97 0.11 -41.86
CA MET A 1 -21.13 1.17 -41.26
C MET A 1 -21.38 1.12 -39.77
N SER A 2 -20.60 0.31 -39.06
CA SER A 2 -20.82 0.07 -37.63
C SER A 2 -20.46 1.33 -36.86
N SER A 3 -21.42 1.80 -36.07
CA SER A 3 -21.28 2.91 -35.14
C SER A 3 -20.29 2.48 -34.05
N ASP A 4 -19.06 2.95 -34.18
CA ASP A 4 -18.03 2.86 -33.15
C ASP A 4 -18.46 3.82 -32.03
N ALA A 5 -19.27 3.32 -31.11
CA ALA A 5 -19.59 4.03 -29.88
C ALA A 5 -18.26 4.28 -29.18
N LEU A 6 -17.84 5.55 -29.10
CA LEU A 6 -16.63 6.00 -28.41
C LEU A 6 -16.65 5.48 -26.97
N ALA A 7 -16.08 4.30 -26.76
CA ALA A 7 -15.96 3.72 -25.44
C ALA A 7 -15.10 4.67 -24.60
N VAL A 8 -15.63 5.11 -23.47
CA VAL A 8 -14.87 5.91 -22.51
C VAL A 8 -13.61 5.10 -22.16
N PRO A 9 -12.41 5.63 -22.41
CA PRO A 9 -11.19 4.87 -22.16
C PRO A 9 -11.14 4.49 -20.67
N PRO A 10 -10.64 3.29 -20.33
CA PRO A 10 -10.60 2.86 -18.94
C PRO A 10 -9.77 3.83 -18.10
N SER A 11 -10.18 4.01 -16.84
CA SER A 11 -9.43 4.83 -15.89
C SER A 11 -8.04 4.23 -15.62
N ALA A 12 -7.08 5.06 -15.23
CA ALA A 12 -5.74 4.60 -14.87
C ALA A 12 -5.80 3.61 -13.70
N ALA A 13 -6.69 3.84 -12.72
CA ALA A 13 -6.91 2.92 -11.61
C ALA A 13 -7.46 1.55 -12.07
N PHE A 14 -8.32 1.51 -13.10
CA PHE A 14 -8.79 0.26 -13.68
C PHE A 14 -7.63 -0.50 -14.33
N VAL A 15 -6.85 0.18 -15.17
CA VAL A 15 -5.70 -0.40 -15.89
C VAL A 15 -4.66 -0.97 -14.91
N LEU A 16 -4.32 -0.22 -13.87
CA LEU A 16 -3.37 -0.68 -12.85
C LEU A 16 -3.90 -1.87 -12.06
N ARG A 17 -5.18 -1.84 -11.65
CA ARG A 17 -5.82 -2.96 -10.95
C ARG A 17 -5.79 -4.24 -11.78
N ASP A 18 -6.17 -4.15 -13.05
CA ASP A 18 -6.19 -5.27 -13.98
C ASP A 18 -4.78 -5.87 -14.16
N ALA A 19 -3.79 -5.02 -14.43
CA ALA A 19 -2.41 -5.44 -14.64
C ALA A 19 -1.69 -5.96 -13.38
N THR A 20 -2.23 -5.70 -12.19
CA THR A 20 -1.62 -6.11 -10.90
C THR A 20 -2.44 -7.16 -10.14
N GLN A 21 -3.58 -7.61 -10.67
CA GLN A 21 -4.47 -8.54 -9.98
C GLN A 21 -3.74 -9.82 -9.54
N GLY A 22 -2.95 -10.43 -10.44
CA GLY A 22 -2.24 -11.67 -10.12
C GLY A 22 -1.27 -11.52 -8.95
N ILE A 23 -0.45 -10.47 -8.95
CA ILE A 23 0.54 -10.26 -7.89
C ILE A 23 -0.09 -9.75 -6.59
N HIS A 24 -1.21 -9.02 -6.66
CA HIS A 24 -2.03 -8.70 -5.50
C HIS A 24 -2.52 -9.97 -4.80
N CYS A 25 -3.08 -10.92 -5.56
CA CYS A 25 -3.52 -12.21 -5.01
C CYS A 25 -2.36 -12.99 -4.37
N LEU A 26 -1.15 -12.93 -4.93
CA LEU A 26 0.03 -13.56 -4.31
C LEU A 26 0.38 -12.95 -2.96
N VAL A 27 0.29 -11.62 -2.80
CA VAL A 27 0.50 -10.96 -1.50
C VAL A 27 -0.57 -11.38 -0.49
N GLU A 28 -1.84 -11.43 -0.90
CA GLU A 28 -2.94 -11.88 -0.03
C GLU A 28 -2.83 -13.36 0.36
N ALA A 29 -2.22 -14.19 -0.50
CA ALA A 29 -2.03 -15.62 -0.27
C ALA A 29 -0.91 -15.93 0.74
N ILE A 30 -0.09 -14.95 1.13
CA ILE A 30 0.94 -15.14 2.15
C ILE A 30 0.24 -15.58 3.46
N PRO A 31 0.63 -16.71 4.09
CA PRO A 31 -0.07 -17.25 5.26
C PRO A 31 -0.27 -16.23 6.38
N LEU A 32 0.74 -15.38 6.61
CA LEU A 32 0.69 -14.32 7.60
C LEU A 32 -0.34 -13.22 7.26
N MET A 33 -0.55 -12.92 5.98
CA MET A 33 -1.58 -11.97 5.52
C MET A 33 -2.98 -12.58 5.55
N GLN A 34 -3.12 -13.86 5.23
CA GLN A 34 -4.39 -14.58 5.38
C GLN A 34 -4.84 -14.61 6.85
N ALA A 35 -3.92 -14.94 7.76
CA ALA A 35 -4.17 -14.93 9.20
C ALA A 35 -4.61 -13.54 9.70
N LEU A 36 -3.92 -12.49 9.25
CA LEU A 36 -4.27 -11.10 9.56
C LEU A 36 -5.67 -10.71 9.07
N GLY A 37 -5.98 -10.98 7.81
CA GLY A 37 -7.29 -10.66 7.23
C GLY A 37 -8.45 -11.35 7.93
N GLN A 38 -8.22 -12.58 8.41
CA GLN A 38 -9.21 -13.36 9.17
C GLN A 38 -9.27 -12.99 10.67
N GLY A 39 -8.40 -12.10 11.15
CA GLY A 39 -8.28 -11.78 12.57
C GLY A 39 -7.76 -12.94 13.43
N ARG A 40 -7.11 -13.94 12.81
CA ARG A 40 -6.57 -15.15 13.44
C ARG A 40 -5.05 -15.06 13.58
N VAL A 41 -4.59 -13.94 14.13
CA VAL A 41 -3.17 -13.64 14.31
C VAL A 41 -2.90 -13.43 15.79
N ASP A 42 -1.87 -14.09 16.32
CA ASP A 42 -1.41 -13.82 17.68
C ASP A 42 -0.56 -12.54 17.75
N ARG A 43 -0.15 -12.16 18.95
CA ARG A 43 0.58 -10.92 19.20
C ARG A 43 1.96 -10.89 18.53
N ASP A 44 2.66 -12.02 18.47
CA ASP A 44 4.01 -12.10 17.93
C ASP A 44 4.00 -12.10 16.40
N ALA A 45 3.07 -12.84 15.80
CA ALA A 45 2.80 -12.78 14.37
C ALA A 45 2.33 -11.38 13.95
N TYR A 46 1.48 -10.72 14.73
CA TYR A 46 1.06 -9.34 14.46
C TYR A 46 2.23 -8.35 14.56
N ALA A 47 3.08 -8.47 15.57
CA ALA A 47 4.30 -7.68 15.67
C ALA A 47 5.22 -7.89 14.46
N LEU A 48 5.40 -9.13 14.01
CA LEU A 48 6.19 -9.45 12.83
C LEU A 48 5.63 -8.79 11.56
N ILE A 49 4.30 -8.79 11.40
CA ILE A 49 3.61 -8.09 10.31
C ILE A 49 3.94 -6.60 10.33
N LEU A 50 3.78 -5.95 11.48
CA LEU A 50 4.03 -4.50 11.59
C LEU A 50 5.51 -4.17 11.36
N ARG A 51 6.44 -5.03 11.81
CA ARG A 51 7.88 -4.86 11.53
C ARG A 51 8.18 -4.93 10.05
N ARG A 52 7.55 -5.86 9.31
CA ARG A 52 7.72 -5.98 7.84
C ARG A 52 7.10 -4.81 7.09
N HIS A 53 5.91 -4.37 7.49
CA HIS A 53 5.31 -3.14 6.96
C HIS A 53 6.15 -1.91 7.25
N HIS A 54 6.71 -1.79 8.45
CA HIS A 54 7.64 -0.71 8.78
C HIS A 54 8.88 -0.75 7.89
N ALA A 55 9.51 -1.92 7.73
CA ALA A 55 10.72 -2.06 6.91
C ALA A 55 10.52 -1.54 5.47
N LEU A 56 9.45 -1.98 4.80
CA LEU A 56 9.18 -1.58 3.42
C LEU A 56 8.72 -0.11 3.30
N LEU A 57 7.83 0.35 4.18
CA LEU A 57 7.30 1.72 4.12
C LEU A 57 8.35 2.75 4.57
N ALA A 58 9.23 2.41 5.50
CA ALA A 58 10.34 3.28 5.89
C ALA A 58 11.33 3.48 4.73
N GLY A 59 11.64 2.44 3.96
CA GLY A 59 12.47 2.57 2.78
C GLY A 59 11.82 3.40 1.69
N PHE A 60 10.54 3.14 1.38
CA PHE A 60 9.76 3.93 0.44
C PHE A 60 9.72 5.42 0.82
N GLU A 61 9.32 5.74 2.06
CA GLU A 61 9.18 7.13 2.50
C GLU A 61 10.54 7.86 2.58
N ALA A 62 11.62 7.15 2.93
CA ALA A 62 12.95 7.74 2.96
C ALA A 62 13.46 8.03 1.55
N GLN A 63 13.37 7.05 0.65
CA GLN A 63 13.89 7.13 -0.72
C GLN A 63 13.11 8.14 -1.58
N LEU A 64 11.78 8.23 -1.40
CA LEU A 64 10.92 9.10 -2.20
C LEU A 64 10.51 10.39 -1.46
N ARG A 65 11.14 10.72 -0.32
CA ARG A 65 10.78 11.87 0.53
C ARG A 65 10.56 13.17 -0.26
N ASN A 66 11.51 13.54 -1.11
CA ASN A 66 11.44 14.79 -1.88
C ASN A 66 10.27 14.75 -2.86
N TRP A 67 10.13 13.64 -3.59
CA TRP A 67 9.00 13.45 -4.50
C TRP A 67 7.65 13.50 -3.78
N LEU A 68 7.51 12.80 -2.65
CA LEU A 68 6.28 12.80 -1.84
C LEU A 68 5.90 14.21 -1.36
N SER A 69 6.89 15.07 -1.05
CA SER A 69 6.62 16.46 -0.64
C SER A 69 6.09 17.33 -1.78
N THR A 70 6.40 17.00 -3.04
CA THR A 70 5.92 17.76 -4.21
C THR A 70 4.48 17.43 -4.61
N LEU A 71 3.92 16.31 -4.13
CA LEU A 71 2.57 15.87 -4.50
C LEU A 71 1.46 16.85 -4.09
N ALA A 72 1.70 17.68 -3.06
CA ALA A 72 0.74 18.71 -2.68
C ALA A 72 0.44 19.67 -3.85
N GLY A 73 1.46 19.98 -4.68
CA GLY A 73 1.31 20.77 -5.91
C GLY A 73 0.53 20.05 -7.01
N THR A 74 0.32 18.73 -6.89
CA THR A 74 -0.51 17.93 -7.78
C THR A 74 -1.93 17.74 -7.26
N GLY A 75 -2.27 18.34 -6.12
CA GLY A 75 -3.56 18.16 -5.45
C GLY A 75 -3.65 16.91 -4.59
N TRP A 76 -2.56 16.17 -4.37
CA TRP A 76 -2.55 14.98 -3.51
C TRP A 76 -1.57 15.14 -2.33
N GLN A 77 -2.06 14.99 -1.10
CA GLN A 77 -1.20 15.04 0.07
C GLN A 77 -0.91 13.62 0.57
N TYR A 78 0.35 13.18 0.43
CA TYR A 78 0.75 11.88 0.97
C TYR A 78 0.73 11.90 2.51
N ARG A 79 0.02 10.94 3.09
CA ARG A 79 0.04 10.69 4.53
C ARG A 79 1.14 9.69 4.88
N ARG A 80 2.07 10.12 5.74
CA ARG A 80 3.14 9.24 6.25
C ARG A 80 2.56 8.13 7.13
N ARG A 81 2.97 6.89 6.87
CA ARG A 81 2.55 5.66 7.55
C ARG A 81 3.55 5.21 8.61
N VAL A 82 4.83 5.54 8.42
CA VAL A 82 5.92 5.17 9.34
C VAL A 82 5.69 5.63 10.79
N PRO A 83 5.16 6.84 11.07
CA PRO A 83 4.89 7.25 12.46
C PRO A 83 3.88 6.33 13.16
N ALA A 84 2.77 6.00 12.50
CA ALA A 84 1.74 5.12 13.08
C ALA A 84 2.27 3.71 13.34
N LEU A 85 3.06 3.17 12.41
CA LEU A 85 3.73 1.88 12.59
C LEU A 85 4.67 1.87 13.80
N ARG A 86 5.43 2.95 14.01
CA ARG A 86 6.32 3.08 15.17
C ARG A 86 5.55 3.13 16.47
N GLU A 87 4.41 3.82 16.50
CA GLU A 87 3.54 3.88 17.68
C GLU A 87 2.96 2.50 18.01
N ASP A 88 2.44 1.78 17.02
CA ASP A 88 1.90 0.44 17.22
C ASP A 88 2.97 -0.56 17.68
N LEU A 89 4.15 -0.53 17.05
CA LEU A 89 5.28 -1.37 17.45
C LEU A 89 5.73 -1.05 18.89
N ARG A 90 5.76 0.22 19.27
CA ARG A 90 6.06 0.63 20.65
C ARG A 90 5.01 0.12 21.63
N ALA A 91 3.73 0.18 21.29
CA ALA A 91 2.65 -0.38 22.11
C ALA A 91 2.79 -1.91 22.29
N LEU A 92 3.34 -2.60 21.29
CA LEU A 92 3.66 -4.02 21.36
C LEU A 92 4.97 -4.34 22.12
N GLY A 93 5.76 -3.33 22.50
CA GLY A 93 7.08 -3.52 23.09
C GLY A 93 8.13 -4.00 22.09
N GLN A 94 7.93 -3.70 20.80
CA GLN A 94 8.72 -4.22 19.68
C GLN A 94 9.54 -3.11 19.02
N GLN A 95 10.71 -3.48 18.50
CA GLN A 95 11.56 -2.55 17.76
C GLN A 95 11.12 -2.45 16.29
N PRO A 96 11.26 -1.27 15.66
CA PRO A 96 10.98 -1.12 14.24
C PRO A 96 11.82 -2.04 13.36
N GLY A 97 11.23 -2.50 12.24
CA GLY A 97 11.96 -3.25 11.23
C GLY A 97 13.03 -2.37 10.55
N THR A 98 14.18 -2.94 10.22
CA THR A 98 15.21 -2.26 9.44
C THR A 98 14.65 -1.86 8.08
N ALA A 99 14.81 -0.60 7.68
CA ALA A 99 14.30 -0.11 6.41
C ALA A 99 14.92 -0.88 5.24
N ILE A 100 14.10 -1.29 4.27
CA ILE A 100 14.52 -1.95 3.04
C ILE A 100 14.24 -1.00 1.89
N ALA A 101 15.24 -0.71 1.06
CA ALA A 101 15.11 0.21 -0.07
C ALA A 101 13.93 -0.19 -0.98
N ALA A 102 13.15 0.80 -1.37
CA ALA A 102 12.06 0.60 -2.32
C ALA A 102 12.62 0.30 -3.72
N PRO A 103 11.89 -0.42 -4.57
CA PRO A 103 12.35 -0.67 -5.93
C PRO A 103 12.61 0.65 -6.67
N ALA A 104 13.57 0.63 -7.58
CA ALA A 104 13.89 1.81 -8.39
C ALA A 104 12.70 2.16 -9.29
N ALA A 105 12.37 3.44 -9.38
CA ALA A 105 11.37 3.96 -10.30
C ALA A 105 12.06 4.77 -11.39
N GLY A 106 11.95 4.31 -12.65
CA GLY A 106 12.64 4.91 -13.79
C GLY A 106 12.15 6.31 -14.16
N ASN A 107 10.92 6.68 -13.80
CA ASN A 107 10.32 7.98 -14.07
C ASN A 107 9.19 8.33 -13.09
N ASP A 108 8.57 9.49 -13.27
CA ASP A 108 7.47 9.98 -12.42
C ASP A 108 6.24 9.05 -12.46
N ALA A 109 5.85 8.57 -13.64
CA ALA A 109 4.69 7.69 -13.80
C ALA A 109 4.88 6.35 -13.07
N ALA A 110 6.08 5.78 -13.07
CA ALA A 110 6.40 4.60 -12.27
C ALA A 110 6.22 4.86 -10.76
N ARG A 111 6.59 6.03 -10.25
CA ARG A 111 6.37 6.40 -8.84
C ARG A 111 4.89 6.52 -8.50
N TRP A 112 4.07 7.06 -9.42
CA TRP A 112 2.61 7.05 -9.28
C TRP A 112 2.04 5.64 -9.24
N GLY A 113 2.59 4.72 -10.03
CA GLY A 113 2.29 3.28 -9.95
C GLY A 113 2.61 2.68 -8.57
N MET A 114 3.80 2.95 -8.03
CA MET A 114 4.16 2.51 -6.67
C MET A 114 3.23 3.11 -5.61
N LEU A 115 2.92 4.40 -5.73
CA LEU A 115 2.02 5.09 -4.81
C LEU A 115 0.59 4.54 -4.89
N TYR A 116 0.12 4.13 -6.06
CA TYR A 116 -1.19 3.48 -6.22
C TYR A 116 -1.31 2.22 -5.34
N VAL A 117 -0.26 1.41 -5.25
CA VAL A 117 -0.24 0.21 -4.39
C VAL A 117 -0.36 0.60 -2.91
N ILE A 118 0.39 1.62 -2.49
CA ILE A 118 0.45 2.09 -1.10
C ILE A 118 -0.85 2.80 -0.67
N GLU A 119 -1.46 3.56 -1.56
CA GLU A 119 -2.76 4.20 -1.29
C GLU A 119 -3.91 3.18 -1.33
N GLY A 120 -3.83 2.21 -2.25
CA GLY A 120 -4.82 1.13 -2.35
C GLY A 120 -4.83 0.20 -1.13
N SER A 121 -3.67 -0.04 -0.51
CA SER A 121 -3.57 -0.92 0.67
C SER A 121 -4.33 -0.40 1.89
N GLN A 122 -4.65 0.91 1.95
CA GLN A 122 -5.46 1.49 3.03
C GLN A 122 -6.89 0.91 3.06
N LEU A 123 -7.46 0.58 1.90
CA LEU A 123 -8.83 0.04 1.82
C LEU A 123 -8.95 -1.30 2.54
N GLY A 124 -7.95 -2.18 2.37
CA GLY A 124 -7.85 -3.44 3.11
C GLY A 124 -7.57 -3.21 4.60
N GLY A 125 -6.78 -2.20 4.93
CA GLY A 125 -6.44 -1.82 6.31
C GLY A 125 -7.66 -1.54 7.18
N ARG A 126 -8.67 -0.82 6.66
CA ARG A 126 -9.95 -0.60 7.36
C ARG A 126 -10.65 -1.91 7.75
N MET A 127 -10.66 -2.89 6.85
CA MET A 127 -11.28 -4.20 7.14
C MET A 127 -10.46 -4.98 8.17
N ILE A 128 -9.14 -4.93 8.08
CA ILE A 128 -8.22 -5.56 9.02
C ILE A 128 -8.40 -4.98 10.43
N ALA A 129 -8.41 -3.64 10.58
CA ALA A 129 -8.60 -2.99 11.87
C ALA A 129 -9.91 -3.41 12.53
N ARG A 130 -11.02 -3.42 11.77
CA ARG A 130 -12.33 -3.88 12.25
C ARG A 130 -12.31 -5.35 12.67
N SER A 131 -11.67 -6.22 11.89
CA SER A 131 -11.53 -7.64 12.20
C SER A 131 -10.74 -7.86 13.48
N LEU A 132 -9.59 -7.20 13.63
CA LEU A 132 -8.72 -7.30 14.80
C LEU A 132 -9.39 -6.77 16.06
N ARG A 133 -10.11 -5.64 16.02
CA ARG A 133 -10.86 -5.16 17.19
C ARG A 133 -11.87 -6.19 17.70
N LYS A 134 -12.50 -6.93 16.79
CA LYS A 134 -13.51 -7.94 17.14
C LYS A 134 -12.88 -9.25 17.65
N GLN A 135 -11.84 -9.73 16.96
CA GLN A 135 -11.30 -11.08 17.17
C GLN A 135 -10.09 -11.10 18.12
N GLN A 136 -9.37 -9.98 18.25
CA GLN A 136 -8.14 -9.84 19.03
C GLN A 136 -8.15 -8.55 19.89
N PRO A 137 -9.02 -8.43 20.91
CA PRO A 137 -9.12 -7.22 21.73
C PRO A 137 -7.79 -6.80 22.38
N GLY A 138 -6.90 -7.76 22.66
CA GLY A 138 -5.56 -7.49 23.20
C GLY A 138 -4.61 -6.76 22.24
N LEU A 139 -4.99 -6.56 20.98
CA LEU A 139 -4.24 -5.78 19.98
C LEU A 139 -4.79 -4.37 19.78
N ALA A 140 -5.88 -3.99 20.47
CA ALA A 140 -6.59 -2.73 20.22
C ALA A 140 -5.72 -1.48 20.35
N ASP A 141 -4.70 -1.49 21.22
CA ASP A 141 -3.79 -0.35 21.44
C ASP A 141 -2.72 -0.20 20.35
N ALA A 142 -2.65 -1.13 19.39
CA ALA A 142 -1.63 -1.20 18.35
C ALA A 142 -2.24 -1.28 16.93
N LEU A 143 -3.35 -0.58 16.68
CA LEU A 143 -4.08 -0.59 15.40
C LEU A 143 -3.93 0.71 14.57
N ARG A 144 -3.15 1.69 15.03
CA ARG A 144 -3.10 3.05 14.46
C ARG A 144 -2.76 3.03 12.98
N TYR A 145 -1.84 2.17 12.55
CA TYR A 145 -1.44 2.04 11.16
C TYR A 145 -2.61 1.61 10.25
N PHE A 146 -3.36 0.59 10.66
CA PHE A 146 -4.50 0.09 9.87
C PHE A 146 -5.71 1.02 9.95
N GLU A 147 -5.83 1.83 11.00
CA GLU A 147 -6.86 2.83 11.19
C GLU A 147 -6.59 4.15 10.44
N LEU A 148 -5.39 4.36 9.89
CA LEU A 148 -5.09 5.54 9.04
C LEU A 148 -6.09 5.69 7.88
N ALA A 149 -6.67 4.58 7.43
CA ALA A 149 -7.65 4.53 6.35
C ALA A 149 -9.01 5.17 6.72
N ASP A 150 -9.33 5.31 8.01
CA ASP A 150 -10.64 5.80 8.47
C ASP A 150 -10.76 7.32 8.48
N ASP A 151 -9.63 8.03 8.42
CA ASP A 151 -9.60 9.49 8.53
C ASP A 151 -10.03 10.22 7.24
N ASP A 152 -10.04 9.55 6.09
CA ASP A 152 -10.56 10.13 4.84
C ASP A 152 -11.27 9.09 3.95
N PRO A 153 -12.59 8.90 4.15
CA PRO A 153 -13.40 8.00 3.31
C PRO A 153 -13.49 8.42 1.83
N ALA A 154 -13.22 9.69 1.51
CA ALA A 154 -13.23 10.20 0.13
C ALA A 154 -11.83 10.16 -0.52
N GLY A 155 -10.78 9.98 0.29
CA GLY A 155 -9.38 10.06 -0.11
C GLY A 155 -9.01 9.14 -1.26
N TRP A 156 -9.53 7.91 -1.28
CA TRP A 156 -9.29 7.01 -2.40
C TRP A 156 -9.86 7.52 -3.74
N ARG A 157 -11.09 8.04 -3.73
CA ARG A 157 -11.71 8.60 -4.95
C ARG A 157 -10.98 9.87 -5.42
N HIS A 158 -10.53 10.68 -4.47
CA HIS A 158 -9.71 11.86 -4.77
C HIS A 158 -8.35 11.47 -5.37
N PHE A 159 -7.67 10.48 -4.78
CA PHE A 159 -6.43 9.92 -5.33
C PHE A 159 -6.62 9.41 -6.76
N GLN A 160 -7.69 8.65 -7.01
CA GLN A 160 -7.99 8.14 -8.36
C GLN A 160 -8.19 9.26 -9.38
N THR A 161 -8.79 10.39 -8.97
CA THR A 161 -8.92 11.58 -9.83
C THR A 161 -7.56 12.15 -10.20
N VAL A 162 -6.68 12.36 -9.22
CA VAL A 162 -5.31 12.85 -9.46
C VAL A 162 -4.51 11.86 -10.31
N LEU A 163 -4.64 10.56 -10.03
CA LEU A 163 -3.95 9.50 -10.76
C LEU A 163 -4.34 9.47 -12.24
N ASN A 164 -5.62 9.67 -12.56
CA ASN A 164 -6.09 9.74 -13.95
C ASN A 164 -5.49 10.94 -14.70
N GLN A 165 -5.29 12.07 -14.03
CA GLN A 165 -4.67 13.26 -14.63
C GLN A 165 -3.17 13.05 -14.87
N ARG A 166 -2.50 12.27 -14.02
CA ARG A 166 -1.05 12.00 -14.13
C ARG A 166 -0.72 10.90 -15.12
N LEU A 167 -1.66 10.01 -15.38
CA LEU A 167 -1.53 8.84 -16.25
C LEU A 167 -2.48 8.94 -17.45
N ASP A 168 -2.46 10.10 -18.12
CA ASP A 168 -3.33 10.47 -19.23
C ASP A 168 -2.90 9.87 -20.58
N THR A 169 -1.63 9.45 -20.70
CA THR A 169 -1.09 8.80 -21.91
C THR A 169 -0.87 7.29 -21.74
N PRO A 170 -0.91 6.50 -22.84
CA PRO A 170 -0.58 5.08 -22.81
C PRO A 170 0.83 4.79 -22.28
N CYS A 171 1.82 5.61 -22.63
CA CYS A 171 3.21 5.47 -22.17
C CYS A 171 3.32 5.68 -20.65
N ALA A 172 2.66 6.71 -20.10
CA ALA A 172 2.61 6.92 -18.66
C ALA A 172 1.94 5.75 -17.93
N ARG A 173 0.84 5.22 -18.48
CA ARG A 173 0.16 4.05 -17.92
C ARG A 173 1.05 2.81 -17.91
N ALA A 174 1.79 2.54 -18.99
CA ALA A 174 2.74 1.42 -19.05
C ALA A 174 3.83 1.54 -17.97
N ALA A 175 4.46 2.71 -17.85
CA ALA A 175 5.46 2.93 -16.81
C ALA A 175 4.89 2.83 -15.38
N ALA A 176 3.64 3.26 -15.18
CA ALA A 176 2.96 3.10 -13.90
C ALA A 176 2.62 1.64 -13.59
N ILE A 177 2.29 0.82 -14.59
CA ILE A 177 2.13 -0.62 -14.40
C ILE A 177 3.44 -1.23 -13.89
N ASP A 178 4.57 -0.92 -14.53
CA ASP A 178 5.88 -1.42 -14.10
C ASP A 178 6.19 -1.04 -12.65
N GLY A 179 5.93 0.21 -12.29
CA GLY A 179 6.10 0.70 -10.91
C GLY A 179 5.18 0.00 -9.90
N ALA A 180 3.91 -0.23 -10.26
CA ALA A 180 2.96 -0.91 -9.39
C ALA A 180 3.31 -2.39 -9.21
N GLN A 181 3.69 -3.08 -10.28
CA GLN A 181 4.15 -4.48 -10.23
C GLN A 181 5.42 -4.61 -9.38
N ALA A 182 6.39 -3.71 -9.55
CA ALA A 182 7.60 -3.68 -8.73
C ALA A 182 7.27 -3.45 -7.25
N MET A 183 6.33 -2.56 -6.94
CA MET A 183 5.93 -2.32 -5.55
C MET A 183 5.21 -3.53 -4.94
N PHE A 184 4.30 -4.19 -5.67
CA PHE A 184 3.68 -5.43 -5.18
C PHE A 184 4.71 -6.55 -4.98
N ALA A 185 5.67 -6.71 -5.89
CA ALA A 185 6.76 -7.69 -5.73
C ALA A 185 7.60 -7.40 -4.49
N HIS A 186 7.84 -6.12 -4.21
CA HIS A 186 8.52 -5.67 -2.99
C HIS A 186 7.70 -5.97 -1.73
N PHE A 187 6.39 -5.68 -1.72
CA PHE A 187 5.49 -6.10 -0.64
C PHE A 187 5.54 -7.61 -0.42
N HIS A 188 5.40 -8.40 -1.49
CA HIS A 188 5.44 -9.86 -1.42
C HIS A 188 6.75 -10.34 -0.79
N THR A 189 7.90 -9.87 -1.29
CA THR A 189 9.22 -10.27 -0.79
C THR A 189 9.39 -9.94 0.70
N CYS A 190 9.03 -8.72 1.10
CA CYS A 190 9.15 -8.28 2.50
C CYS A 190 8.19 -9.04 3.43
N LEU A 191 6.98 -9.34 2.97
CA LEU A 191 5.94 -10.01 3.77
C LEU A 191 6.10 -11.54 3.80
N ALA A 192 6.69 -12.14 2.78
CA ALA A 192 6.91 -13.58 2.68
C ALA A 192 8.25 -14.03 3.28
N ALA A 193 9.17 -13.12 3.58
CA ALA A 193 10.47 -13.46 4.17
C ALA A 193 10.31 -14.37 5.40
N GLU A 194 11.20 -15.34 5.60
CA GLU A 194 11.18 -16.15 6.82
C GLU A 194 11.78 -15.35 7.99
N PRO A 195 11.33 -15.59 9.24
CA PRO A 195 12.03 -15.08 10.42
C PRO A 195 13.47 -15.59 10.40
N ARG A 196 14.45 -14.68 10.45
CA ARG A 196 15.84 -15.11 10.66
C ARG A 196 15.96 -15.64 12.11
N PRO A 197 16.57 -16.82 12.31
CA PRO A 197 16.78 -17.41 13.64
C PRO A 197 17.68 -16.53 14.52
#